data_AF-A0A971SCQ2-F1
#
_entry.id   AF-A0A971SCQ2-F1
#
_cell.length_a   1.000
_cell.length_b   1.000
_cell.length_c   1.000
_cell.angle_alpha   90.00
_cell.angle_beta   90.00
_cell.angle_gamma   90.00
#
_symmetry.space_group_name_H-M   'P 1'
#
loop_
_entity.id
_entity.type
_entity.pdbx_description
1 polymer ?
#
loop_
_entity_poly.entity_id
_entity_poly.type
_entity_poly.pdbx_seq_one_letter_code
_entity_poly.pdbx_strand_id
1 'polypeptide(L)'
;MIYLITGTVNQGKSARLLGIYQSLKIGNGIYNHKIYRGDTIVGQELIHLVTGESRLFSYREEYIHRDWDEECRYRSFSFSRAGLDFGREIIEKALDSAGGPIFLDEIGPLELEGEWFCEIFKRLLAAQV
;
A
#
# COMPACT_ATOMS: atom_id res chain seq x y z
N MET A 1 -0.02 15.38 -12.67
CA MET A 1 -1.18 14.69 -13.32
C MET A 1 -1.49 13.41 -12.55
N ILE A 2 -2.76 13.07 -12.29
CA ILE A 2 -3.15 11.91 -11.47
C ILE A 2 -3.80 10.83 -12.35
N TYR A 3 -3.40 9.57 -12.16
CA TYR A 3 -3.97 8.41 -12.82
C TYR A 3 -4.54 7.44 -11.78
N LEU A 4 -5.79 7.03 -11.96
CA LEU A 4 -6.47 6.06 -11.10
C LEU A 4 -6.68 4.76 -11.87
N ILE A 5 -6.24 3.63 -11.30
CA ILE A 5 -6.49 2.29 -11.84
C ILE A 5 -7.67 1.71 -11.06
N THR A 6 -8.85 1.69 -11.67
CA THR A 6 -10.09 1.19 -11.03
C THR A 6 -10.53 -0.14 -11.64
N GLY A 7 -11.36 -0.89 -10.91
CA GLY A 7 -11.82 -2.23 -11.30
C GLY A 7 -12.18 -3.07 -10.07
N THR A 8 -12.85 -4.20 -10.27
CA THR A 8 -13.29 -5.05 -9.15
C THR A 8 -12.11 -5.73 -8.45
N VAL A 9 -12.33 -6.27 -7.24
CA VAL A 9 -11.31 -7.00 -6.48
C VAL A 9 -10.77 -8.17 -7.31
N ASN A 10 -9.45 -8.40 -7.27
CA ASN A 10 -8.73 -9.46 -8.00
C ASN A 10 -8.69 -9.36 -9.54
N GLN A 11 -8.98 -8.22 -10.15
CA GLN A 11 -8.84 -8.02 -11.60
C GLN A 11 -7.46 -7.52 -12.07
N GLY A 12 -6.39 -7.83 -11.34
CA GLY A 12 -5.03 -7.50 -11.78
C GLY A 12 -4.62 -6.02 -11.69
N LYS A 13 -5.31 -5.20 -10.90
CA LYS A 13 -4.95 -3.77 -10.70
C LYS A 13 -3.53 -3.58 -10.18
N SER A 14 -3.16 -4.29 -9.12
CA SER A 14 -1.80 -4.28 -8.58
C SER A 14 -0.77 -4.73 -9.62
N ALA A 15 -1.11 -5.74 -10.44
CA ALA A 15 -0.26 -6.18 -11.55
C ALA A 15 -0.11 -5.10 -12.62
N ARG A 16 -1.17 -4.33 -12.91
CA ARG A 16 -1.11 -3.19 -13.84
C ARG A 16 -0.25 -2.05 -13.29
N LEU A 17 -0.40 -1.72 -12.00
CA LEU A 17 0.43 -0.71 -11.32
C LEU A 17 1.91 -1.10 -11.41
N LEU A 18 2.23 -2.35 -11.07
CA LEU A 18 3.59 -2.89 -11.18
C LEU A 18 4.10 -2.86 -12.62
N GLY A 19 3.27 -3.21 -13.60
CA GLY A 19 3.65 -3.16 -15.02
C GLY A 19 3.99 -1.74 -15.48
N ILE A 20 3.26 -0.72 -15.01
CA ILE A 20 3.57 0.69 -15.30
C ILE A 20 4.91 1.07 -14.66
N TYR A 21 5.12 0.75 -13.38
CA TYR A 21 6.38 1.02 -12.71
C TYR A 21 7.56 0.32 -13.42
N GLN A 22 7.40 -0.94 -13.79
CA GLN A 22 8.41 -1.72 -14.51
C GLN A 22 8.71 -1.15 -15.91
N SER A 23 7.73 -0.57 -16.59
CA SER A 23 7.92 0.06 -17.90
C SER A 23 8.61 1.42 -17.79
N LEU A 24 8.30 2.20 -16.75
CA LEU A 24 8.84 3.54 -16.57
C LEU A 24 10.23 3.52 -15.92
N LYS A 25 10.45 2.59 -14.98
CA LYS A 25 11.66 2.48 -14.14
C LYS A 25 12.05 3.79 -13.44
N ILE A 26 11.09 4.69 -13.25
CA ILE A 26 11.23 5.95 -12.55
C ILE A 26 10.08 6.09 -11.55
N GLY A 27 10.28 6.95 -10.55
CA GLY A 27 9.31 7.18 -9.50
C GLY A 27 9.54 6.32 -8.26
N ASN A 28 8.64 6.45 -7.30
CA ASN A 28 8.77 5.88 -5.96
C ASN A 28 7.38 5.52 -5.42
N GLY A 29 7.32 4.73 -4.35
CA GLY A 29 6.08 4.38 -3.69
C GLY A 29 6.02 2.92 -3.27
N ILE A 30 4.81 2.45 -3.00
CA ILE A 30 4.56 1.13 -2.41
C ILE A 30 3.54 0.34 -3.22
N TYR A 31 3.62 -0.98 -3.11
CA TYR A 31 2.55 -1.87 -3.54
C TYR A 31 2.22 -2.92 -2.49
N ASN A 32 0.98 -3.42 -2.53
CA ASN A 32 0.51 -4.46 -1.62
C ASN A 32 0.77 -5.85 -2.21
N HIS A 33 1.65 -6.62 -1.57
CA HIS A 33 1.91 -8.00 -1.92
C HIS A 33 1.09 -8.94 -1.05
N LYS A 34 0.40 -9.90 -1.66
CA LYS A 34 -0.46 -10.85 -0.94
C LYS A 34 0.35 -12.04 -0.45
N ILE A 35 0.22 -12.34 0.84
CA ILE A 35 0.82 -13.49 1.48
C ILE A 35 -0.17 -14.65 1.42
N TYR A 36 0.29 -15.79 0.91
CA TYR A 36 -0.51 -17.00 0.78
C TYR A 36 0.00 -18.11 1.71
N ARG A 37 -0.93 -18.89 2.29
CA ARG A 37 -0.66 -20.23 2.85
C ARG A 37 -1.51 -21.23 2.09
N GLY A 38 -0.86 -22.05 1.26
CA GLY A 38 -1.57 -22.82 0.23
C GLY A 38 -2.32 -21.87 -0.71
N ASP A 39 -3.59 -22.14 -0.97
CA ASP A 39 -4.45 -21.31 -1.83
C ASP A 39 -5.15 -20.16 -1.09
N THR A 40 -4.88 -20.00 0.21
CA THR A 40 -5.56 -18.99 1.05
C THR A 40 -4.68 -17.76 1.23
N ILE A 41 -5.23 -16.58 0.91
CA ILE A 41 -4.61 -15.30 1.27
C ILE A 41 -4.74 -15.14 2.79
N VAL A 42 -3.60 -15.09 3.47
CA VAL A 42 -3.56 -14.95 4.94
C VAL A 42 -3.27 -13.52 5.38
N GLY A 43 -2.68 -12.71 4.51
CA GLY A 43 -2.26 -11.36 4.85
C GLY A 43 -1.64 -10.63 3.67
N GLN A 44 -1.04 -9.48 3.95
CA GLN A 44 -0.36 -8.64 2.99
C GLN A 44 0.92 -8.06 3.61
N GLU A 45 1.90 -7.79 2.76
CA GLU A 45 3.04 -6.93 3.07
C GLU A 45 3.06 -5.73 2.12
N LEU A 46 3.50 -4.59 2.63
CA LEU A 46 3.82 -3.44 1.80
C LEU A 46 5.26 -3.57 1.34
N ILE A 47 5.48 -3.38 0.04
CA ILE A 47 6.80 -3.44 -0.58
C ILE A 47 7.16 -2.09 -1.17
N HIS A 48 8.33 -1.57 -0.80
CA HIS A 48 8.92 -0.38 -1.40
C HIS A 48 9.38 -0.68 -2.82
N LEU A 49 8.83 0.02 -3.81
CA LEU A 49 9.09 -0.27 -5.23
C LEU A 49 10.57 -0.11 -5.62
N VAL A 50 11.28 0.83 -4.99
CA VAL A 50 12.67 1.17 -5.33
C VAL A 50 13.67 0.21 -4.69
N THR A 51 13.55 -0.04 -3.39
CA THR A 51 14.53 -0.84 -2.64
C THR A 51 14.17 -2.32 -2.57
N GLY A 52 12.88 -2.65 -2.74
CA GLY A 52 12.36 -3.99 -2.47
C GLY A 52 12.20 -4.32 -0.99
N GLU A 53 12.50 -3.40 -0.07
CA GLU A 53 12.23 -3.59 1.35
C GLU A 53 10.74 -3.80 1.59
N SER A 54 10.39 -4.70 2.52
CA SER A 54 9.00 -4.99 2.86
C SER A 54 8.73 -4.95 4.36
N ARG A 55 7.47 -4.70 4.71
CA ARG A 55 6.94 -4.85 6.07
C ARG A 55 5.59 -5.53 6.02
N LEU A 56 5.37 -6.47 6.95
CA LEU A 56 4.05 -7.06 7.16
C LEU A 56 3.06 -5.95 7.46
N PHE A 57 1.99 -5.90 6.69
CA PHE A 57 1.02 -4.82 6.72
C PHE A 57 -0.31 -5.26 7.29
N SER A 58 -0.81 -6.41 6.86
CA SER A 58 -2.07 -6.94 7.34
C SER A 58 -2.07 -8.46 7.47
N TYR A 59 -2.88 -8.98 8.38
CA TYR A 59 -3.22 -10.40 8.49
C TYR A 59 -4.71 -10.56 8.66
N ARG A 60 -5.27 -11.67 8.19
CA ARG A 60 -6.59 -12.07 8.65
C ARG A 60 -6.53 -12.51 10.10
N GLU A 61 -7.59 -12.25 10.84
CA GLU A 61 -7.68 -12.51 12.28
C GLU A 61 -7.25 -13.93 12.67
N GLU A 62 -7.62 -14.94 11.87
CA GLU A 62 -7.30 -16.34 12.12
C GLU A 62 -5.82 -16.72 11.88
N TYR A 63 -5.02 -15.83 11.28
CA TYR A 63 -3.59 -16.05 10.98
C TYR A 63 -2.65 -15.12 11.75
N ILE A 64 -3.18 -14.29 12.65
CA ILE A 64 -2.38 -13.39 13.49
C ILE A 64 -1.43 -14.19 14.37
N HIS A 65 -0.15 -13.79 14.40
CA HIS A 65 0.86 -14.37 15.29
C HIS A 65 0.90 -13.65 16.64
N ARG A 66 1.51 -14.31 17.64
CA ARG A 66 1.49 -13.84 19.04
C ARG A 66 2.05 -12.42 19.23
N ASP A 67 3.08 -12.06 18.47
CA ASP A 67 3.77 -10.77 18.58
C ASP A 67 3.32 -9.75 17.53
N TRP A 68 2.05 -9.80 17.11
CA TRP A 68 1.50 -8.89 16.10
C TRP A 68 1.25 -7.51 16.69
N ASP A 69 1.89 -6.51 16.09
CA ASP A 69 1.79 -5.08 16.47
C ASP A 69 0.54 -4.44 15.86
N GLU A 70 -0.63 -4.92 16.28
CA GLU A 70 -1.94 -4.45 15.79
C GLU A 70 -2.17 -2.97 16.13
N GLU A 71 -2.41 -2.16 15.10
CA GLU A 71 -2.85 -0.77 15.24
C GLU A 71 -4.36 -0.65 15.09
N CYS A 72 -4.95 -1.40 14.16
CA CYS A 72 -6.37 -1.32 13.85
C CYS A 72 -6.87 -2.53 13.07
N ARG A 73 -8.20 -2.59 12.87
CA ARG A 73 -8.86 -3.65 12.10
C ARG A 73 -9.85 -3.07 11.10
N TYR A 74 -10.00 -3.79 9.99
CA TYR A 74 -11.07 -3.57 9.04
C TYR A 74 -11.57 -4.90 8.51
N ARG A 75 -12.87 -5.17 8.75
CA ARG A 75 -13.48 -6.47 8.48
C ARG A 75 -12.67 -7.57 9.15
N SER A 76 -12.30 -8.62 8.42
CA SER A 76 -11.53 -9.75 8.92
C SER A 76 -10.02 -9.52 8.91
N PHE A 77 -9.53 -8.30 8.62
CA PHE A 77 -8.11 -8.00 8.56
C PHE A 77 -7.69 -7.08 9.71
N SER A 78 -6.56 -7.43 10.32
CA SER A 78 -5.83 -6.64 11.29
C SER A 78 -4.58 -6.05 10.63
N PHE A 79 -4.28 -4.80 10.95
CA PHE A 79 -3.21 -4.01 10.32
C PHE A 79 -2.17 -3.63 11.35
N SER A 80 -0.90 -3.73 10.96
CA SER A 80 0.21 -3.42 11.87
C SER A 80 0.55 -1.94 11.89
N ARG A 81 0.96 -1.43 13.06
CA ARG A 81 1.55 -0.10 13.18
C ARG A 81 2.81 0.01 12.31
N ALA A 82 3.73 -0.94 12.45
CA ALA A 82 4.96 -0.99 11.67
C ALA A 82 4.73 -0.94 10.14
N GLY A 83 3.68 -1.61 9.63
CA GLY A 83 3.33 -1.56 8.21
C GLY A 83 2.76 -0.21 7.78
N LEU A 84 1.85 0.36 8.57
CA LEU A 84 1.28 1.68 8.33
C LEU A 84 2.36 2.77 8.33
N ASP A 85 3.23 2.78 9.33
CA ASP A 85 4.31 3.75 9.46
C ASP A 85 5.31 3.62 8.31
N PHE A 86 5.67 2.39 7.93
CA PHE A 86 6.53 2.12 6.79
C PHE A 86 5.95 2.69 5.48
N GLY A 87 4.66 2.45 5.21
CA GLY A 87 3.99 3.00 4.03
C GLY A 87 3.94 4.52 4.04
N ARG A 88 3.64 5.13 5.20
CA ARG A 88 3.59 6.59 5.35
C ARG A 88 4.95 7.21 5.07
N GLU A 89 6.00 6.73 5.72
CA GLU A 89 7.35 7.25 5.55
C GLU A 89 7.81 7.22 4.09
N ILE A 90 7.53 6.13 3.36
CA ILE A 90 7.94 6.02 1.96
C ILE A 90 7.25 7.07 1.10
N ILE A 91 5.95 7.24 1.26
CA ILE A 91 5.18 8.19 0.46
C ILE A 91 5.52 9.64 0.86
N GLU A 92 5.80 9.93 2.13
CA GLU A 92 6.26 11.25 2.56
C GLU A 92 7.63 11.58 1.94
N LYS A 93 8.58 10.65 2.03
CA LYS A 93 9.89 10.81 1.38
C LYS A 93 9.76 10.98 -0.14
N ALA A 94 8.82 10.28 -0.76
CA ALA A 94 8.55 10.41 -2.19
C ALA A 94 7.95 11.79 -2.56
N LEU A 95 7.09 12.35 -1.71
CA LEU A 95 6.53 13.70 -1.88
C LEU A 95 7.60 14.78 -1.77
N ASP A 96 8.56 14.62 -0.85
CA ASP A 96 9.64 15.59 -0.64
C ASP A 96 10.74 15.48 -1.70
N SER A 97 10.81 14.35 -2.42
CA SER A 97 11.77 14.15 -3.50
C SER A 97 11.27 14.76 -4.81
N ALA A 98 12.10 15.61 -5.44
CA ALA A 98 11.82 16.11 -6.78
C ALA A 98 12.08 15.01 -7.82
N GLY A 99 11.03 14.35 -8.30
CA GLY A 99 11.10 13.61 -9.56
C GLY A 99 10.33 12.30 -9.62
N GLY A 100 9.48 12.19 -10.64
CA GLY A 100 8.84 10.93 -11.07
C GLY A 100 7.46 10.68 -10.46
N PRO A 101 6.74 9.68 -11.00
CA PRO A 101 5.42 9.31 -10.50
C PRO A 101 5.51 8.69 -9.09
N ILE A 102 4.52 9.01 -8.25
CA ILE A 102 4.32 8.33 -6.96
C ILE A 102 3.28 7.23 -7.15
N PHE A 103 3.63 6.01 -6.75
CA PHE A 103 2.76 4.85 -6.84
C PHE A 103 2.21 4.49 -5.47
N LEU A 104 0.89 4.34 -5.40
CA LEU A 104 0.18 3.92 -4.21
C LEU A 104 -0.85 2.86 -4.63
N ASP A 105 -0.69 1.64 -4.11
CA ASP A 105 -1.62 0.55 -4.36
C ASP A 105 -2.67 0.47 -3.24
N GLU A 106 -3.90 0.12 -3.62
CA GLU A 106 -5.08 0.01 -2.74
C GLU A 106 -5.41 1.29 -1.94
N ILE A 107 -6.23 2.18 -2.53
CA ILE A 107 -7.03 3.16 -1.80
C ILE A 107 -8.44 2.60 -1.62
N GLY A 108 -8.79 2.26 -0.39
CA GLY A 108 -10.02 1.55 -0.06
C GLY A 108 -11.00 2.39 0.76
N PRO A 109 -12.05 1.75 1.31
CA PRO A 109 -13.07 2.42 2.11
C PRO A 109 -12.50 3.20 3.30
N LEU A 110 -11.42 2.73 3.92
CA LEU A 110 -10.86 3.37 5.10
C LEU A 110 -10.19 4.71 4.79
N GLU A 111 -9.39 4.76 3.72
CA GLU A 111 -8.81 6.01 3.26
C GLU A 111 -9.90 7.00 2.86
N LEU A 112 -11.04 6.52 2.34
CA LEU A 112 -12.19 7.35 2.00
C LEU A 112 -13.00 7.80 3.23
N GLU A 113 -12.96 7.05 4.33
CA GLU A 113 -13.62 7.34 5.60
C GLU A 113 -12.78 8.24 6.53
N GLY A 114 -11.56 8.59 6.14
CA GLY A 114 -10.70 9.49 6.91
C GLY A 114 -9.49 8.84 7.58
N GLU A 115 -9.34 7.53 7.43
CA GLU A 115 -8.38 6.72 8.18
C GLU A 115 -7.09 6.43 7.40
N TRP A 116 -6.07 5.93 8.10
CA TRP A 116 -4.85 5.31 7.55
C TRP A 116 -4.02 6.20 6.62
N PHE A 117 -4.08 5.93 5.31
CA PHE A 117 -3.41 6.70 4.27
C PHE A 117 -4.26 7.86 3.76
N CYS A 118 -5.41 8.18 4.37
CA CYS A 118 -6.26 9.31 3.98
C CYS A 118 -5.47 10.63 3.92
N GLU A 119 -4.78 11.00 4.99
CA GLU A 119 -4.07 12.29 5.05
C GLU A 119 -2.93 12.36 4.03
N ILE A 120 -2.19 11.25 3.85
CA ILE A 120 -1.11 11.21 2.87
C ILE A 120 -1.65 11.18 1.42
N PHE A 121 -2.79 10.54 1.20
CA PHE A 121 -3.49 10.55 -0.07
C PHE A 121 -3.99 11.95 -0.42
N LYS A 122 -4.58 12.69 0.53
CA LYS A 122 -4.94 14.11 0.34
C LYS A 122 -3.71 14.95 -0.01
N ARG A 123 -2.58 14.73 0.68
CA ARG A 123 -1.31 15.41 0.35
C ARG A 123 -0.83 15.09 -1.07
N LEU A 124 -0.92 13.83 -1.51
CA LEU A 124 -0.61 13.43 -2.89
C LEU A 124 -1.48 14.16 -3.92
N LEU A 125 -2.79 14.28 -3.65
CA LEU A 125 -3.72 15.00 -4.53
C LEU A 125 -3.41 16.51 -4.57
N ALA A 126 -3.01 17.08 -3.44
CA ALA A 126 -2.69 18.51 -3.33
C ALA A 126 -1.31 18.88 -3.90
N ALA A 127 -0.37 17.93 -3.95
CA ALA A 127 1.03 18.17 -4.27
C ALA A 127 1.28 18.70 -5.69
N GLN A 128 0.28 18.72 -6.59
CA GLN A 128 0.36 19.18 -7.99
C GLN A 128 1.78 19.14 -8.57
N VAL A 129 2.33 17.93 -8.63
CA VAL A 129 3.61 17.62 -9.30
C VAL A 129 3.35 17.29 -10.77
#